data_AF-A0A6J4KBS9-F1
#
_entry.id   AF-A0A6J4KBS9-F1
#
_cell.length_a   1.000
_cell.length_b   1.000
_cell.length_c   1.000
_cell.angle_alpha   90.00
_cell.angle_beta   90.00
_cell.angle_gamma   90.00
#
_symmetry.space_group_name_H-M   'P 1'
#
loop_
_entity.id
_entity.type
_entity.pdbx_description
1 polymer ?
#
loop_
_entity_poly.entity_id
_entity_poly.type
_entity_poly.pdbx_seq_one_letter_code
_entity_poly.pdbx_strand_id
1 'polypeptide(L)'
;MILTLQLVNAALTLLFGILAALAWRRLGADRWRKPQAGWLLTGTCFVIVGAYGTFHAIASVLAVRGGSGSLLYRMVIDWGPVGNIGRSAATLAYSIALASLVAAPLHRVHQGLSTARWVIAGATVAGTACAAAYGPMDTHTHMSVLAVLATVTVLAMLVTLLVGVMNDGVDLLLWLAVAAYTLKQTVEVSVIAILAWWDINPGIEAALIFMWINVVAMTLATALAHVRLRRAIENRHVPALFERLHALRHPAES
;
A
#
# COMPACT_ATOMS: atom_id res chain seq x y z
N MET A 1 -9.07 12.23 18.26
CA MET A 1 -9.64 11.98 16.91
C MET A 1 -8.58 11.54 15.90
N ILE A 2 -7.52 12.31 15.64
CA ILE A 2 -6.45 11.93 14.67
C ILE A 2 -5.85 10.55 14.95
N LEU A 3 -5.46 10.27 16.20
CA LEU A 3 -4.89 8.97 16.59
C LEU A 3 -5.86 7.80 16.34
N THR A 4 -7.17 8.04 16.54
CA THR A 4 -8.21 7.05 16.26
C THR A 4 -8.28 6.75 14.78
N LEU A 5 -8.27 7.78 13.92
CA LEU A 5 -8.28 7.61 12.46
C LEU A 5 -7.00 6.92 11.97
N GLN A 6 -5.85 7.22 12.56
CA GLN A 6 -4.59 6.52 12.26
C GLN A 6 -4.68 5.02 12.59
N LEU A 7 -5.23 4.68 13.75
CA LEU A 7 -5.43 3.29 14.16
C LEU A 7 -6.41 2.57 13.23
N VAL A 8 -7.53 3.19 12.88
CA VAL A 8 -8.51 2.65 11.94
C VAL A 8 -7.86 2.42 10.56
N ASN A 9 -7.14 3.41 10.04
CA ASN A 9 -6.45 3.28 8.76
C ASN A 9 -5.40 2.16 8.77
N ALA A 10 -4.64 2.03 9.86
CA ALA A 10 -3.66 0.96 10.02
C ALA A 10 -4.32 -0.43 10.06
N ALA A 11 -5.42 -0.57 10.82
CA ALA A 11 -6.19 -1.80 10.89
C ALA A 11 -6.80 -2.18 9.54
N LEU A 12 -7.35 -1.22 8.79
CA LEU A 12 -7.85 -1.43 7.44
C LEU A 12 -6.75 -1.85 6.47
N THR A 13 -5.56 -1.24 6.58
CA THR A 13 -4.38 -1.61 5.78
C THR A 13 -3.96 -3.05 6.03
N LEU A 14 -3.90 -3.45 7.32
CA LEU A 14 -3.60 -4.82 7.70
C LEU A 14 -4.67 -5.79 7.21
N LEU A 15 -5.95 -5.46 7.42
CA LEU A 15 -7.07 -6.29 6.99
C LEU A 15 -7.09 -6.47 5.47
N PHE A 16 -6.87 -5.41 4.70
CA PHE A 16 -6.72 -5.48 3.25
C PHE A 16 -5.60 -6.46 2.85
N GLY A 17 -4.42 -6.35 3.48
CA GLY A 17 -3.31 -7.26 3.25
C GLY A 17 -3.66 -8.73 3.55
N ILE A 18 -4.31 -8.99 4.68
CA ILE A 18 -4.77 -10.33 5.07
C ILE A 18 -5.77 -10.88 4.03
N LEU A 19 -6.79 -10.09 3.67
CA LEU A 19 -7.80 -10.49 2.70
C LEU A 19 -7.19 -10.78 1.32
N ALA A 20 -6.26 -9.95 0.86
CA ALA A 20 -5.52 -10.15 -0.38
C ALA A 20 -4.71 -11.46 -0.36
N ALA A 21 -3.99 -11.74 0.75
CA ALA A 21 -3.22 -12.97 0.90
C ALA A 21 -4.11 -14.23 0.98
N LEU A 22 -5.28 -14.13 1.62
CA LEU A 22 -6.27 -15.21 1.68
C LEU A 22 -6.93 -15.45 0.32
N ALA A 23 -7.25 -14.38 -0.41
CA ALA A 23 -7.83 -14.46 -1.76
C ALA A 23 -6.90 -15.22 -2.70
N TRP A 24 -5.59 -15.01 -2.58
CA TRP A 24 -4.56 -15.81 -3.27
C TRP A 24 -4.61 -17.30 -2.88
N ARG A 25 -4.53 -17.62 -1.58
CA ARG A 25 -4.48 -19.02 -1.10
C ARG A 25 -5.65 -19.87 -1.59
N ARG A 26 -6.84 -19.28 -1.72
CA ARG A 26 -8.06 -19.97 -2.13
C ARG A 26 -8.12 -20.34 -3.62
N LEU A 27 -7.23 -19.81 -4.45
CA LEU A 27 -7.27 -20.02 -5.90
C LEU A 27 -6.50 -21.27 -6.38
N GLY A 28 -5.88 -22.03 -5.47
CA GLY A 28 -5.10 -23.24 -5.78
C GLY A 28 -3.73 -22.93 -6.41
N ALA A 29 -2.72 -23.75 -6.08
CA ALA A 29 -1.34 -23.56 -6.54
C ALA A 29 -1.12 -23.92 -8.03
N ASP A 30 -2.07 -24.62 -8.65
CA ASP A 30 -1.89 -25.28 -9.95
C ASP A 30 -2.04 -24.35 -11.17
N ARG A 31 -2.30 -23.05 -10.96
CA ARG A 31 -2.55 -22.11 -12.06
C ARG A 31 -1.85 -20.78 -11.86
N TRP A 32 -0.54 -20.74 -11.68
CA TRP A 32 0.27 -19.51 -11.57
C TRP A 32 -0.02 -18.50 -12.70
N ARG A 33 -1.05 -17.67 -12.50
CA ARG A 33 -1.47 -16.61 -13.42
C ARG A 33 -1.09 -15.26 -12.80
N LYS A 34 -0.76 -14.28 -13.63
CA LYS A 34 -0.39 -12.92 -13.19
C LYS A 34 -1.39 -12.26 -12.20
N PRO A 35 -2.72 -12.43 -12.30
CA PRO A 35 -3.65 -11.82 -11.34
C PRO A 35 -3.47 -12.32 -9.90
N GLN A 36 -3.25 -13.62 -9.80
CA GLN A 36 -3.03 -14.37 -8.57
C GLN A 36 -1.72 -13.96 -7.88
N ALA A 37 -0.66 -13.88 -8.68
CA ALA A 37 0.64 -13.37 -8.29
C ALA A 37 0.57 -11.92 -7.76
N GLY A 38 -0.24 -11.07 -8.41
CA GLY A 38 -0.48 -9.70 -7.97
C GLY A 38 -1.10 -9.64 -6.58
N TRP A 39 -2.15 -10.43 -6.33
CA TRP A 39 -2.80 -10.50 -5.01
C TRP A 39 -1.87 -10.99 -3.90
N LEU A 40 -0.93 -11.90 -4.20
CA LEU A 40 0.09 -12.32 -3.23
C LEU A 40 1.07 -11.19 -2.89
N LEU A 41 1.55 -10.45 -3.88
CA LEU A 41 2.45 -9.31 -3.67
C LEU A 41 1.76 -8.21 -2.86
N THR A 42 0.52 -7.87 -3.23
CA THR A 42 -0.30 -6.90 -2.50
C THR A 42 -0.55 -7.39 -1.08
N GLY A 43 -0.96 -8.64 -0.89
CA GLY A 43 -1.15 -9.20 0.45
C GLY A 43 0.11 -9.13 1.30
N THR A 44 1.28 -9.48 0.74
CA THR A 44 2.56 -9.45 1.45
C THR A 44 2.92 -8.02 1.87
N CYS A 45 2.90 -7.07 0.94
CA CYS A 45 3.24 -5.68 1.21
C CYS A 45 2.33 -5.08 2.29
N PHE A 46 1.01 -5.22 2.12
CA PHE A 46 0.05 -4.55 3.00
C PHE A 46 -0.09 -5.22 4.37
N VAL A 47 0.24 -6.51 4.51
CA VAL A 47 0.42 -7.11 5.85
C VAL A 47 1.62 -6.48 6.56
N ILE A 48 2.77 -6.34 5.89
CA ILE A 48 3.98 -5.75 6.50
C ILE A 48 3.70 -4.29 6.90
N VAL A 49 3.22 -3.47 5.95
CA VAL A 49 2.93 -2.05 6.17
C VAL A 49 1.82 -1.86 7.20
N GLY A 50 0.77 -2.68 7.15
CA GLY A 50 -0.36 -2.64 8.07
C GLY A 50 0.00 -3.06 9.49
N ALA A 51 0.80 -4.12 9.65
CA ALA A 51 1.29 -4.57 10.96
C ALA A 51 2.18 -3.50 11.60
N TYR A 52 3.11 -2.94 10.82
CA TYR A 52 3.95 -1.83 11.27
C TYR A 52 3.10 -0.62 11.69
N GLY A 53 2.17 -0.20 10.82
CA GLY A 53 1.29 0.93 11.08
C GLY A 53 0.41 0.72 12.31
N THR A 54 -0.06 -0.50 12.56
CA THR A 54 -0.91 -0.83 13.70
C THR A 54 -0.11 -0.76 14.99
N PHE A 55 1.09 -1.34 15.01
CA PHE A 55 2.00 -1.24 16.15
C PHE A 55 2.33 0.21 16.47
N HIS A 56 2.71 0.99 15.45
CA HIS A 56 2.98 2.42 15.61
C HIS A 56 1.77 3.18 16.16
N ALA A 57 0.58 2.99 15.59
CA ALA A 57 -0.63 3.68 16.05
C ALA A 57 -1.00 3.33 17.51
N ILE A 58 -0.88 2.06 17.90
CA ILE A 58 -1.09 1.63 19.29
C ILE A 58 -0.06 2.30 20.20
N ALA A 59 1.21 2.26 19.83
CA ALA A 59 2.29 2.90 20.58
C ALA A 59 2.03 4.42 20.73
N SER A 60 1.60 5.11 19.67
CA SER A 60 1.25 6.54 19.73
C SER A 60 0.09 6.83 20.68
N VAL A 61 -0.96 5.99 20.69
CA VAL A 61 -2.09 6.14 21.63
C VAL A 61 -1.61 5.97 23.08
N LEU A 62 -0.79 4.96 23.34
CA LEU A 62 -0.24 4.70 24.68
C LEU A 62 0.73 5.80 25.13
N ALA A 63 1.59 6.27 24.24
CA ALA A 63 2.51 7.39 24.46
C ALA A 63 1.77 8.66 24.89
N VAL A 64 0.71 9.04 24.17
CA VAL A 64 -0.08 10.24 24.49
C VAL A 64 -0.79 10.08 25.83
N ARG A 65 -1.30 8.88 26.16
CA ARG A 65 -1.89 8.61 27.49
C ARG A 65 -0.87 8.66 28.62
N GLY A 66 0.37 8.25 28.36
CA GLY A 66 1.47 8.32 29.33
C GLY A 66 2.02 9.74 29.56
N GLY A 67 1.63 10.71 28.72
CA GLY A 67 2.09 12.08 28.79
C GLY A 67 3.46 12.30 28.13
N SER A 68 3.75 13.57 27.84
CA SER A 68 4.96 13.99 27.10
C SER A 68 6.28 13.71 27.82
N GLY A 69 6.24 13.53 29.14
CA GLY A 69 7.40 13.16 29.96
C GLY A 69 7.76 11.67 29.92
N SER A 70 6.87 10.81 29.41
CA SER A 70 7.09 9.36 29.45
C SER A 70 8.19 8.90 28.46
N LEU A 71 8.92 7.85 28.84
CA LEU A 71 9.91 7.21 27.95
C LEU A 71 9.27 6.76 26.63
N LEU A 72 8.06 6.19 26.70
CA LEU A 72 7.32 5.74 25.53
C LEU A 72 6.99 6.89 24.57
N TYR A 73 6.63 8.07 25.09
CA TYR A 73 6.38 9.25 24.26
C TYR A 73 7.61 9.69 23.49
N ARG A 74 8.78 9.75 24.16
CA ARG A 74 10.05 10.07 23.50
C ARG A 74 10.41 9.05 22.43
N MET A 75 10.31 7.76 22.76
CA MET A 75 10.58 6.69 21.79
C MET A 75 9.67 6.77 20.56
N VAL A 76 8.38 7.05 20.74
CA VAL A 76 7.44 7.18 19.61
C VAL A 76 7.77 8.38 18.73
N ILE A 77 8.15 9.51 19.31
CA ILE A 77 8.55 10.70 18.53
C ILE A 77 9.84 10.42 17.76
N ASP A 78 10.85 9.85 18.40
CA ASP A 78 12.16 9.64 17.77
C ASP A 78 12.11 8.56 16.69
N TRP A 79 11.36 7.47 16.92
CA TRP A 79 11.28 6.33 16.01
C TRP A 79 10.13 6.42 14.99
N GLY A 80 9.19 7.34 15.17
CA GLY A 80 8.09 7.58 14.23
C GLY A 80 8.59 7.85 12.81
N PRO A 81 9.51 8.82 12.61
CA PRO A 81 10.11 9.11 11.31
C PRO A 81 10.79 7.91 10.66
N VAL A 82 11.60 7.19 11.44
CA VAL A 82 12.32 5.98 11.00
C VAL A 82 11.35 4.94 10.46
N GLY A 83 10.23 4.74 11.17
CA GLY A 83 9.19 3.83 10.77
C GLY A 83 8.44 4.22 9.51
N ASN A 84 8.18 5.51 9.34
CA ASN A 84 7.53 6.01 8.13
C ASN A 84 8.38 5.76 6.89
N ILE A 85 9.69 6.01 6.98
CA ILE A 85 10.64 5.77 5.89
C ILE A 85 10.70 4.28 5.54
N GLY A 86 10.78 3.38 6.54
CA GLY A 86 10.76 1.93 6.31
C GLY A 86 9.50 1.46 5.59
N ARG A 87 8.31 1.95 5.99
CA ARG A 87 7.05 1.64 5.30
C ARG A 87 7.02 2.17 3.86
N SER A 88 7.48 3.40 3.64
CA SER A 88 7.53 3.99 2.29
C SER A 88 8.46 3.22 1.37
N ALA A 89 9.61 2.75 1.87
CA ALA A 89 10.52 1.88 1.14
C ALA A 89 9.86 0.53 0.76
N ALA A 90 9.08 -0.06 1.67
CA ALA A 90 8.32 -1.28 1.41
C ALA A 90 7.31 -1.09 0.27
N THR A 91 6.55 0.01 0.31
CA THR A 91 5.56 0.35 -0.72
C THR A 91 6.23 0.60 -2.06
N LEU A 92 7.36 1.31 -2.10
CA LEU A 92 8.13 1.52 -3.33
C LEU A 92 8.62 0.20 -3.94
N ALA A 93 9.20 -0.67 -3.11
CA ALA A 93 9.64 -2.00 -3.54
C ALA A 93 8.48 -2.84 -4.09
N TYR A 94 7.32 -2.75 -3.45
CA TYR A 94 6.09 -3.35 -3.96
C TYR A 94 5.69 -2.79 -5.33
N SER A 95 5.76 -1.48 -5.53
CA SER A 95 5.46 -0.86 -6.83
C SER A 95 6.34 -1.37 -7.94
N ILE A 96 7.64 -1.45 -7.69
CA ILE A 96 8.62 -1.95 -8.65
C ILE A 96 8.39 -3.45 -8.93
N ALA A 97 8.13 -4.24 -7.88
CA ALA A 97 7.84 -5.66 -8.02
C ALA A 97 6.56 -5.91 -8.81
N LEU A 98 5.51 -5.10 -8.58
CA LEU A 98 4.25 -5.21 -9.30
C LEU A 98 4.41 -4.80 -10.77
N ALA A 99 5.09 -3.69 -11.07
CA ALA A 99 5.43 -3.30 -12.44
C ALA A 99 6.17 -4.43 -13.18
N SER A 100 7.17 -5.01 -12.51
CA SER A 100 7.98 -6.12 -13.05
C SER A 100 7.13 -7.36 -13.31
N LEU A 101 6.22 -7.71 -12.38
CA LEU A 101 5.30 -8.84 -12.54
C LEU A 101 4.37 -8.66 -13.74
N VAL A 102 3.83 -7.46 -13.91
CA VAL A 102 2.90 -7.14 -15.00
C VAL A 102 3.61 -7.21 -16.35
N ALA A 103 4.84 -6.69 -16.44
CA ALA A 103 5.67 -6.71 -17.64
C ALA A 103 6.28 -8.10 -17.94
N ALA A 104 6.48 -8.95 -16.94
CA ALA A 104 7.15 -10.23 -17.12
C ALA A 104 6.33 -11.20 -17.99
N PRO A 105 6.98 -12.03 -18.83
CA PRO A 105 6.31 -13.13 -19.50
C PRO A 105 5.88 -14.20 -18.48
N LEU A 106 4.80 -14.94 -18.77
CA LEU A 106 4.17 -15.89 -17.84
C LEU A 106 5.15 -16.92 -17.25
N HIS A 107 6.10 -17.41 -18.03
CA HIS A 107 7.09 -18.41 -17.60
C HIS A 107 8.08 -17.89 -16.54
N ARG A 108 8.24 -16.56 -16.38
CA ARG A 108 9.15 -15.96 -15.37
C ARG A 108 8.45 -15.54 -14.08
N VAL A 109 7.11 -15.64 -14.03
CA VAL A 109 6.30 -15.17 -12.89
C VAL A 109 6.67 -15.90 -11.59
N HIS A 110 6.91 -17.21 -11.65
CA HIS A 110 7.23 -17.99 -10.46
C HIS A 110 8.56 -17.60 -9.81
N GLN A 111 9.62 -17.46 -10.61
CA GLN A 111 10.95 -17.07 -10.13
C GLN A 111 10.95 -15.63 -9.58
N GLY A 112 10.21 -14.72 -10.22
CA GLY A 112 10.11 -13.34 -9.76
C GLY A 112 9.37 -13.17 -8.43
N LEU A 113 8.37 -14.03 -8.14
CA LEU A 113 7.51 -13.90 -6.97
C LEU A 113 8.19 -14.24 -5.64
N SER A 114 9.01 -15.29 -5.60
CA SER A 114 9.72 -15.66 -4.36
C SER A 114 10.69 -14.54 -3.98
N THR A 115 11.46 -14.03 -4.95
CA THR A 115 12.39 -12.92 -4.78
C THR A 115 11.66 -11.63 -4.39
N ALA A 116 10.55 -11.29 -5.04
CA ALA A 116 9.83 -10.04 -4.79
C ALA A 116 9.34 -9.91 -3.33
N ARG A 117 8.89 -10.99 -2.69
CA ARG A 117 8.46 -10.95 -1.28
C ARG A 117 9.62 -10.64 -0.34
N TRP A 118 10.78 -11.23 -0.61
CA TRP A 118 12.02 -10.94 0.13
C TRP A 118 12.53 -9.53 -0.14
N VAL A 119 12.39 -9.02 -1.37
CA VAL A 119 12.74 -7.64 -1.71
C VAL A 119 11.86 -6.64 -0.96
N ILE A 120 10.55 -6.88 -0.85
CA ILE A 120 9.65 -6.00 -0.08
C ILE A 120 10.02 -6.00 1.42
N ALA A 121 10.22 -7.18 2.00
CA ALA A 121 10.64 -7.30 3.40
C ALA A 121 12.01 -6.66 3.62
N GLY A 122 12.98 -6.95 2.75
CA GLY A 122 14.33 -6.40 2.78
C GLY A 122 14.36 -4.89 2.60
N ALA A 123 13.55 -4.33 1.71
CA ALA A 123 13.41 -2.88 1.54
C ALA A 123 12.83 -2.21 2.79
N THR A 124 11.90 -2.87 3.48
CA THR A 124 11.40 -2.38 4.78
C THR A 124 12.54 -2.28 5.79
N VAL A 125 13.30 -3.37 5.95
CA VAL A 125 14.43 -3.45 6.90
C VAL A 125 15.53 -2.44 6.53
N ALA A 126 15.91 -2.38 5.26
CA ALA A 126 16.93 -1.47 4.77
C ALA A 126 16.51 0.00 4.93
N GLY A 127 15.26 0.34 4.61
CA GLY A 127 14.72 1.69 4.81
C GLY A 127 14.73 2.10 6.27
N THR A 128 14.30 1.20 7.18
CA THR A 128 14.36 1.42 8.62
C THR A 128 15.81 1.57 9.11
N ALA A 129 16.73 0.71 8.68
CA ALA A 129 18.13 0.75 9.09
C ALA A 129 18.83 2.03 8.62
N CYS A 130 18.62 2.42 7.35
CA CYS A 130 19.14 3.66 6.79
C CYS A 130 18.62 4.87 7.58
N ALA A 131 17.32 4.93 7.85
CA ALA A 131 16.74 6.04 8.61
C ALA A 131 17.23 6.07 10.07
N ALA A 132 17.39 4.92 10.72
CA ALA A 132 17.93 4.82 12.07
C ALA A 132 19.41 5.30 12.14
N ALA A 133 20.19 5.06 11.09
CA ALA A 133 21.58 5.50 11.01
C ALA A 133 21.74 7.03 10.93
N TYR A 134 20.72 7.76 10.44
CA TYR A 134 20.71 9.23 10.43
C TYR A 134 20.42 9.85 11.82
N GLY A 135 19.96 9.05 12.79
CA GLY A 135 19.56 9.55 14.10
C GLY A 135 18.21 10.29 14.10
N PRO A 136 17.90 11.06 15.16
CA PRO A 136 16.66 11.82 15.25
C PRO A 136 16.54 12.84 14.11
N MET A 137 15.48 12.75 13.32
CA MET A 137 15.21 13.68 12.23
C MET A 137 14.32 14.82 12.73
N ASP A 138 14.67 16.05 12.39
CA ASP A 138 13.74 17.16 12.52
C ASP A 138 12.53 16.97 11.58
N THR A 139 11.44 17.69 11.87
CA THR A 139 10.18 17.59 11.12
C THR A 139 10.37 17.92 9.63
N HIS A 140 11.20 18.91 9.29
CA HIS A 140 11.40 19.34 7.91
C HIS A 140 12.11 18.24 7.11
N THR A 141 13.26 17.77 7.61
CA THR A 141 14.04 16.69 6.98
C THR A 141 13.20 15.43 6.79
N HIS A 142 12.45 15.01 7.81
CA HIS A 142 11.57 13.85 7.73
C HIS A 142 10.48 14.02 6.66
N MET A 143 9.79 15.18 6.63
CA MET A 143 8.73 15.43 5.65
C MET A 143 9.27 15.51 4.21
N SER A 144 10.44 16.10 4.01
CA SER A 144 11.08 16.14 2.68
C SER A 144 11.41 14.73 2.16
N VAL A 145 11.99 13.87 3.00
CA VAL A 145 12.29 12.47 2.63
C VAL A 145 11.01 11.72 2.29
N LEU A 146 9.96 11.86 3.09
CA LEU A 146 8.67 11.23 2.81
C LEU A 146 8.04 11.73 1.51
N ALA A 147 8.10 13.04 1.24
CA ALA A 147 7.58 13.60 0.00
C ALA A 147 8.28 13.00 -1.23
N VAL A 148 9.61 12.90 -1.21
CA VAL A 148 10.38 12.27 -2.29
C VAL A 148 9.98 10.80 -2.47
N LEU A 149 9.97 10.02 -1.38
CA LEU A 149 9.62 8.60 -1.46
C LEU A 149 8.19 8.37 -1.96
N ALA A 150 7.25 9.19 -1.49
CA ALA A 150 5.85 9.10 -1.89
C ALA A 150 5.67 9.51 -3.36
N THR A 151 6.34 10.57 -3.84
CA THR A 151 6.33 10.94 -5.27
C THR A 151 6.87 9.81 -6.14
N VAL A 152 8.02 9.23 -5.79
CA VAL A 152 8.60 8.10 -6.55
C VAL A 152 7.68 6.89 -6.51
N THR A 153 7.05 6.62 -5.37
CA THR A 153 6.05 5.53 -5.24
C THR A 153 4.83 5.75 -6.13
N VAL A 154 4.31 6.98 -6.19
CA VAL A 154 3.19 7.37 -7.06
C VAL A 154 3.59 7.18 -8.52
N LEU A 155 4.75 7.65 -8.94
CA LEU A 155 5.25 7.47 -10.31
C LEU A 155 5.37 5.98 -10.66
N ALA A 156 5.95 5.17 -9.77
CA ALA A 156 6.07 3.73 -9.97
C ALA A 156 4.71 3.03 -10.05
N MET A 157 3.74 3.43 -9.21
CA MET A 157 2.37 2.93 -9.26
C MET A 157 1.65 3.35 -10.55
N LEU A 158 1.81 4.59 -11.01
CA LEU A 158 1.25 5.06 -12.28
C LEU A 158 1.83 4.31 -13.47
N VAL A 159 3.15 4.06 -13.49
CA VAL A 159 3.79 3.22 -14.51
C VAL A 159 3.25 1.80 -14.43
N THR A 160 3.11 1.24 -13.23
CA THR A 160 2.51 -0.08 -13.04
C THR A 160 1.11 -0.12 -13.61
N LEU A 161 0.29 0.89 -13.32
CA LEU A 161 -1.04 1.07 -13.87
C LEU A 161 -0.98 1.15 -15.41
N LEU A 162 -0.18 2.01 -15.99
CA LEU A 162 -0.07 2.11 -17.45
C LEU A 162 0.34 0.77 -18.10
N VAL A 163 1.35 0.11 -17.57
CA VAL A 163 1.85 -1.18 -18.08
C VAL A 163 0.80 -2.29 -17.96
N GLY A 164 0.00 -2.31 -16.90
CA GLY A 164 -1.04 -3.32 -16.76
C GLY A 164 -2.28 -3.07 -17.61
N VAL A 165 -2.56 -1.82 -17.97
CA VAL A 165 -3.53 -1.52 -19.04
C VAL A 165 -3.08 -2.15 -20.36
N MET A 166 -1.77 -2.21 -20.63
CA MET A 166 -1.25 -2.74 -21.89
C MET A 166 -1.12 -4.27 -21.95
N ASN A 167 -1.11 -4.97 -20.79
CA ASN A 167 -0.66 -6.36 -20.73
C ASN A 167 -1.73 -7.37 -20.25
N ASP A 168 -2.98 -6.94 -20.03
CA ASP A 168 -4.14 -7.77 -19.61
C ASP A 168 -3.89 -8.74 -18.45
N GLY A 169 -2.83 -8.49 -17.68
CA GLY A 169 -2.27 -9.47 -16.75
C GLY A 169 -2.88 -9.42 -15.36
N VAL A 170 -3.74 -8.45 -15.06
CA VAL A 170 -4.21 -8.18 -13.71
C VAL A 170 -5.73 -8.20 -13.65
N ASP A 171 -6.26 -8.82 -12.61
CA ASP A 171 -7.69 -8.81 -12.30
C ASP A 171 -8.16 -7.38 -11.98
N LEU A 172 -9.31 -6.99 -12.54
CA LEU A 172 -9.96 -5.69 -12.35
C LEU A 172 -10.07 -5.26 -10.88
N LEU A 173 -10.35 -6.18 -9.96
CA LEU A 173 -10.50 -5.83 -8.54
C LEU A 173 -9.17 -5.43 -7.91
N LEU A 174 -8.08 -6.11 -8.30
CA LEU A 174 -6.73 -5.71 -7.88
C LEU A 174 -6.38 -4.36 -8.50
N TRP A 175 -6.79 -4.16 -9.75
CA TRP A 175 -6.58 -2.91 -10.45
C TRP A 175 -7.22 -1.70 -9.78
N LEU A 176 -8.50 -1.83 -9.41
CA LEU A 176 -9.23 -0.80 -8.68
C LEU A 176 -8.62 -0.56 -7.30
N ALA A 177 -8.15 -1.59 -6.61
CA ALA A 177 -7.50 -1.44 -5.31
C ALA A 177 -6.17 -0.67 -5.42
N VAL A 178 -5.36 -1.00 -6.43
CA VAL A 178 -4.10 -0.29 -6.72
C VAL A 178 -4.37 1.16 -7.14
N ALA A 179 -5.38 1.41 -7.98
CA ALA A 179 -5.78 2.75 -8.37
C ALA A 179 -6.26 3.59 -7.19
N ALA A 180 -7.09 3.03 -6.30
CA ALA A 180 -7.54 3.70 -5.09
C ALA A 180 -6.37 4.04 -4.15
N TYR A 181 -5.41 3.12 -3.99
CA TYR A 181 -4.21 3.37 -3.19
C TYR A 181 -3.29 4.43 -3.82
N THR A 182 -3.14 4.39 -5.15
CA THR A 182 -2.35 5.38 -5.90
C THR A 182 -2.96 6.77 -5.74
N LEU A 183 -4.28 6.90 -5.90
CA LEU A 183 -5.00 8.16 -5.68
C LEU A 183 -4.78 8.67 -4.26
N LYS A 184 -4.87 7.79 -3.26
CA LYS A 184 -4.58 8.11 -1.85
C LYS A 184 -3.16 8.68 -1.69
N GLN A 185 -2.14 8.04 -2.27
CA GLN A 185 -0.75 8.53 -2.23
C GLN A 185 -0.58 9.87 -2.98
N THR A 186 -1.22 10.05 -4.13
CA THR A 186 -1.18 11.32 -4.88
C THR A 186 -1.76 12.46 -4.07
N VAL A 187 -2.90 12.25 -3.41
CA VAL A 187 -3.50 13.25 -2.53
C VAL A 187 -2.59 13.53 -1.33
N GLU A 188 -1.99 12.50 -0.72
CA GLU A 188 -1.01 12.64 0.37
C GLU A 188 0.14 13.57 0.00
N VAL A 189 0.81 13.30 -1.12
CA VAL A 189 1.92 14.12 -1.63
C VAL A 189 1.47 15.54 -1.94
N SER A 190 0.32 15.69 -2.61
CA SER A 190 -0.18 17.00 -3.03
C SER A 190 -0.51 17.88 -1.83
N VAL A 191 -1.13 17.30 -0.79
CA VAL A 191 -1.43 18.01 0.44
C VAL A 191 -0.15 18.39 1.18
N ILE A 192 0.82 17.47 1.31
CA ILE A 192 2.12 17.78 1.94
C ILE A 192 2.84 18.91 1.18
N ALA A 193 2.82 18.89 -0.15
CA ALA A 193 3.44 19.92 -0.98
C ALA A 193 2.75 21.29 -0.83
N ILE A 194 1.41 21.34 -0.83
CA ILE A 194 0.64 22.58 -0.64
C ILE A 194 0.92 23.17 0.76
N LEU A 195 0.92 22.32 1.79
CA LEU A 195 1.20 22.74 3.17
C LEU A 195 2.63 23.28 3.32
N ALA A 196 3.61 22.63 2.69
CA ALA A 196 4.98 23.12 2.66
C ALA A 196 5.11 24.45 1.89
N TRP A 197 4.38 24.61 0.78
CA TRP A 197 4.41 25.84 -0.03
C TRP A 197 3.81 27.05 0.68
N TRP A 198 2.81 26.84 1.53
CA TRP A 198 2.13 27.94 2.23
C TRP A 198 2.75 28.30 3.58
N ASP A 199 3.81 27.63 4.04
CA ASP A 199 4.36 27.76 5.41
C ASP A 199 3.28 27.59 6.50
N ILE A 200 2.15 26.99 6.15
CA ILE A 200 1.05 26.73 7.07
C ILE A 200 1.41 25.45 7.79
N ASN A 201 1.74 25.58 9.07
CA ASN A 201 1.68 24.46 10.00
C ASN A 201 0.26 23.88 9.88
N PRO A 202 0.07 22.65 9.36
CA PRO A 202 -1.26 22.15 9.08
C PRO A 202 -2.07 22.21 10.35
N GLY A 203 -3.05 23.12 10.37
CA GLY A 203 -4.07 23.11 11.39
C GLY A 203 -4.65 21.70 11.49
N ILE A 204 -5.11 21.34 12.68
CA ILE A 204 -5.70 20.02 12.99
C ILE A 204 -6.72 19.59 11.93
N GLU A 205 -7.43 20.54 11.30
CA GLU A 205 -8.41 20.32 10.24
C GLU A 205 -7.83 19.69 8.95
N ALA A 206 -6.70 20.20 8.44
CA ALA A 206 -6.08 19.65 7.23
C ALA A 206 -5.61 18.20 7.44
N ALA A 207 -5.01 17.94 8.62
CA ALA A 207 -4.62 16.60 9.02
C ALA A 207 -5.83 15.65 9.15
N LEU A 208 -6.98 16.15 9.63
CA LEU A 208 -8.21 15.37 9.74
C LEU A 208 -8.81 15.02 8.37
N ILE A 209 -8.91 15.99 7.46
CA ILE A 209 -9.39 15.77 6.08
C ILE A 209 -8.54 14.69 5.42
N PHE A 210 -7.22 14.82 5.52
CA PHE A 210 -6.28 13.84 5.00
C PHE A 210 -6.50 12.43 5.58
N MET A 211 -6.67 12.33 6.90
CA MET A 211 -6.93 11.04 7.55
C MET A 211 -8.25 10.41 7.10
N TRP A 212 -9.29 11.21 6.85
CA TRP A 212 -10.54 10.71 6.30
C TRP A 212 -10.38 10.15 4.88
N ILE A 213 -9.65 10.85 4.01
CA ILE A 213 -9.35 10.36 2.66
C ILE A 213 -8.63 9.01 2.72
N ASN A 214 -7.67 8.86 3.63
CA ASN A 214 -6.97 7.59 3.84
C ASN A 214 -7.92 6.47 4.27
N VAL A 215 -8.78 6.73 5.26
CA VAL A 215 -9.77 5.77 5.75
C VAL A 215 -10.74 5.36 4.63
N VAL A 216 -11.25 6.31 3.85
CA VAL A 216 -12.16 6.04 2.72
C VAL A 216 -11.47 5.18 1.67
N ALA A 217 -10.28 5.58 1.22
CA ALA A 217 -9.54 4.83 0.21
C ALA A 217 -9.21 3.40 0.67
N MET A 218 -8.77 3.23 1.92
CA MET A 218 -8.47 1.92 2.47
C MET A 218 -9.72 1.07 2.73
N THR A 219 -10.85 1.70 3.06
CA THR A 219 -12.14 1.01 3.15
C THR A 219 -12.55 0.45 1.80
N LEU A 220 -12.42 1.24 0.73
CA LEU A 220 -12.70 0.81 -0.64
C LEU A 220 -11.78 -0.35 -1.05
N ALA A 221 -10.47 -0.23 -0.84
CA ALA A 221 -9.51 -1.30 -1.13
C ALA A 221 -9.83 -2.59 -0.36
N THR A 222 -10.18 -2.47 0.93
CA THR A 222 -10.59 -3.60 1.78
C THR A 222 -11.87 -4.26 1.26
N ALA A 223 -12.87 -3.47 0.88
CA ALA A 223 -14.11 -3.98 0.31
C ALA A 223 -13.85 -4.73 -1.01
N LEU A 224 -12.98 -4.21 -1.88
CA LEU A 224 -12.58 -4.86 -3.12
C LEU A 224 -11.86 -6.19 -2.87
N ALA A 225 -10.94 -6.25 -1.89
CA ALA A 225 -10.29 -7.49 -1.50
C ALA A 225 -11.27 -8.51 -0.90
N HIS A 226 -12.24 -8.04 -0.10
CA HIS A 226 -13.30 -8.89 0.45
C HIS A 226 -14.17 -9.49 -0.66
N VAL A 227 -14.64 -8.66 -1.61
CA VAL A 227 -15.39 -9.11 -2.79
C VAL A 227 -14.57 -10.13 -3.57
N ARG A 228 -13.26 -9.90 -3.75
CA ARG A 228 -12.39 -10.82 -4.45
C ARG A 228 -12.28 -12.17 -3.73
N LEU A 229 -12.09 -12.15 -2.41
CA LEU A 229 -12.03 -13.35 -1.58
C LEU A 229 -13.33 -14.15 -1.69
N ARG A 230 -14.48 -13.48 -1.58
CA ARG A 230 -15.79 -14.12 -1.73
C ARG A 230 -15.92 -14.80 -3.10
N ARG A 231 -15.54 -14.13 -4.19
CA ARG A 231 -15.54 -14.73 -5.53
C ARG A 231 -14.56 -15.90 -5.66
N ALA A 232 -13.41 -15.84 -5.00
CA ALA A 232 -12.46 -16.96 -4.95
C ALA A 232 -13.07 -18.19 -4.27
N ILE A 233 -13.77 -17.99 -3.15
CA ILE A 233 -14.46 -19.06 -2.41
C ILE A 233 -15.58 -19.67 -3.27
N GLU A 234 -16.30 -18.84 -4.03
CA GLU A 234 -17.36 -19.26 -4.95
C GLU A 234 -16.82 -19.85 -6.27
N ASN A 235 -15.50 -20.00 -6.45
CA ASN A 235 -14.85 -20.41 -7.71
C ASN A 235 -15.25 -19.58 -8.93
N ARG A 236 -15.65 -18.31 -8.73
CA ARG A 236 -16.07 -17.40 -9.81
C ARG A 236 -14.85 -16.71 -10.42
N HIS A 237 -14.71 -16.82 -11.75
CA HIS A 237 -13.68 -16.10 -12.49
C HIS A 237 -13.95 -14.59 -12.42
N VAL A 238 -12.92 -13.81 -12.12
CA VAL A 238 -12.98 -12.36 -12.23
C VAL A 238 -12.19 -11.99 -13.47
N PRO A 239 -12.88 -11.54 -14.54
CA PRO A 239 -12.21 -11.25 -15.79
C PRO A 239 -11.27 -10.06 -15.64
N ALA A 240 -10.21 -10.05 -16.45
CA ALA A 240 -9.41 -8.85 -16.65
C ALA A 240 -10.28 -7.73 -17.26
N LEU A 241 -9.87 -6.47 -17.12
CA LEU A 241 -10.61 -5.31 -17.62
C LEU A 241 -10.98 -5.48 -19.11
N PHE A 242 -10.03 -5.96 -19.92
CA PHE A 242 -10.19 -6.08 -21.37
C PHE A 242 -10.89 -7.36 -21.82
N GLU A 243 -10.86 -8.45 -21.03
CA GLU A 243 -11.69 -9.64 -21.27
C GLU A 243 -13.18 -9.24 -21.30
N ARG A 244 -13.60 -8.27 -20.47
CA ARG A 244 -14.97 -7.72 -20.50
C ARG A 244 -15.21 -6.79 -21.69
N LEU A 245 -14.27 -5.90 -22.02
CA LEU A 245 -14.43 -5.02 -23.18
C LEU A 245 -14.50 -5.81 -24.49
N HIS A 246 -13.75 -6.92 -24.60
CA HIS A 246 -13.80 -7.82 -25.73
C HIS A 246 -15.15 -8.57 -25.79
N ALA A 247 -15.60 -9.14 -24.67
CA ALA A 247 -16.93 -9.78 -24.60
C ALA A 247 -18.09 -8.83 -24.92
N LEU A 248 -17.98 -7.54 -24.56
CA LEU A 248 -18.96 -6.50 -24.91
C LEU A 248 -18.91 -6.10 -26.39
N ARG A 249 -17.76 -6.24 -27.06
CA ARG A 249 -17.58 -5.92 -28.49
C ARG A 249 -17.99 -7.07 -29.41
N HIS A 250 -17.94 -8.31 -28.93
CA HIS A 250 -18.29 -9.51 -29.70
C HIS A 250 -19.34 -10.38 -28.97
N PRO A 251 -20.57 -9.88 -28.73
CA PRO A 251 -21.59 -10.62 -28.00
C PRO A 251 -22.16 -11.83 -28.77
N ALA A 252 -21.82 -12.01 -30.05
CA ALA A 252 -22.35 -13.07 -30.91
C ALA A 252 -21.46 -14.32 -31.00
N GLU A 253 -20.28 -14.31 -30.37
CA GLU A 253 -19.31 -15.43 -30.42
C GLU A 253 -19.18 -16.19 -29.07
N SER A 254 -20.00 -15.84 -28.07
CA SER A 254 -20.05 -16.45 -26.73
C SER A 254 -21.35 -17.17 -26.47
#